data_AF-A0A4Q2D0T3-F1
#
_entry.id   AF-A0A4Q2D0T3-F1
#
_cell.length_a   1.000
_cell.length_b   1.000
_cell.length_c   1.000
_cell.angle_alpha   90.00
_cell.angle_beta   90.00
_cell.angle_gamma   90.00
#
_symmetry.space_group_name_H-M   'P 1'
#
loop_
_entity.id
_entity.type
_entity.pdbx_description
1 polymer ?
#
loop_
_entity_poly.entity_id
_entity_poly.type
_entity_poly.pdbx_seq_one_letter_code
_entity_poly.pdbx_strand_id
1 'polypeptide(L)'
;MQGPVGFSEGSVELKISGTLLLPAQISLKTLYPPFEEAKHDFANGKKGLYPSMAAELIDRLPEDSVVNRAEVESIAQNVCGIACVAGAETTVNLALALLYALGSHPGIQRKGQTEIDSVVGLDRLPAVTDIQDLPYLHAIVKEVGRWFTVVPLGIPHSNSEDDEHDGFSFRKGSSSFRITDVFNKPFESIPERYLKDGQIDPSVPDAEAAAFGHGRRYARFNSF
;
A
#
# COMPACT_ATOMS: atom_id res chain seq x y z
N MET A 1 -18.90 63.02 -8.97
CA MET A 1 -17.48 63.04 -8.57
C MET A 1 -17.36 62.15 -7.35
N GLN A 2 -17.24 60.82 -7.46
CA GLN A 2 -16.04 60.04 -7.83
C GLN A 2 -14.77 60.46 -7.09
N GLY A 3 -14.35 59.59 -6.17
CA GLY A 3 -12.96 59.36 -5.77
C GLY A 3 -12.86 57.88 -5.38
N PRO A 4 -11.89 57.10 -5.91
CA PRO A 4 -11.86 55.65 -5.70
C PRO A 4 -11.22 55.31 -4.35
N VAL A 5 -11.85 54.40 -3.61
CA VAL A 5 -11.21 53.73 -2.47
C VAL A 5 -10.31 52.64 -3.08
N GLY A 6 -9.00 52.86 -3.00
CA GLY A 6 -8.00 51.94 -3.51
C GLY A 6 -8.04 50.61 -2.78
N PHE A 7 -8.13 49.52 -3.53
CA PHE A 7 -7.77 48.19 -3.06
C PHE A 7 -6.24 48.13 -3.03
N SER A 8 -5.63 48.13 -1.85
CA SER A 8 -4.24 47.71 -1.73
C SER A 8 -4.19 46.20 -1.83
N GLU A 9 -3.38 45.67 -2.75
CA GLU A 9 -2.98 44.27 -2.81
C GLU A 9 -2.31 43.87 -1.49
N GLY A 10 -3.13 43.43 -0.53
CA GLY A 10 -2.65 42.69 0.62
C GLY A 10 -2.34 41.29 0.15
N SER A 11 -1.09 41.06 -0.24
CA SER A 11 -0.50 39.72 -0.30
C SER A 11 -0.79 39.03 1.03
N VAL A 12 -1.73 38.09 1.01
CA VAL A 12 -1.95 37.17 2.14
C VAL A 12 -0.76 36.24 2.14
N GLU A 13 0.33 36.69 2.76
CA GLU A 13 1.49 35.86 3.05
C GLU A 13 1.05 34.90 4.17
N LEU A 14 0.53 33.75 3.74
CA LEU A 14 0.26 32.61 4.60
C LEU A 14 1.60 32.20 5.21
N LYS A 15 1.88 32.66 6.43
CA LYS A 15 3.01 32.19 7.25
C LYS A 15 2.77 30.74 7.64
N ILE A 16 3.05 29.85 6.70
CA ILE A 16 3.06 28.41 6.93
C ILE A 16 4.32 28.11 7.73
N SER A 17 4.15 27.76 9.00
CA SER A 17 5.23 27.33 9.90
C SER A 17 6.10 26.26 9.22
N GLY A 18 7.43 26.31 9.40
CA GLY A 18 8.40 25.43 8.73
C GLY A 18 8.13 23.93 8.85
N THR A 19 7.33 23.50 9.83
CA THR A 19 6.89 22.10 10.01
C THR A 19 5.83 21.67 8.99
N LEU A 20 4.96 22.58 8.53
CA LEU A 20 3.93 22.30 7.51
C LEU A 20 4.49 22.29 6.08
N LEU A 21 5.67 22.88 5.88
CA LEU A 21 6.40 22.81 4.60
C LEU A 21 7.02 21.42 4.37
N LEU A 22 7.38 20.69 5.43
CA LEU A 22 8.11 19.43 5.32
C LEU A 22 7.30 18.33 4.59
N PRO A 23 6.02 18.05 4.92
CA PRO A 23 5.24 17.05 4.19
C PRO A 23 5.06 17.40 2.71
N ALA A 24 4.83 18.68 2.40
CA ALA A 24 4.73 19.16 1.02
C ALA A 24 6.07 18.98 0.28
N GLN A 25 7.19 19.34 0.92
CA GLN A 25 8.53 19.16 0.36
C GLN A 25 8.88 17.69 0.12
N ILE A 26 8.52 16.79 1.05
CA ILE A 26 8.70 15.35 0.89
C ILE A 26 7.86 14.87 -0.30
N SER A 27 6.59 15.26 -0.37
CA SER A 27 5.70 14.89 -1.49
C SER A 27 6.28 15.34 -2.83
N LEU A 28 6.75 16.59 -2.93
CA LEU A 28 7.39 17.10 -4.14
C LEU A 28 8.68 16.33 -4.48
N LYS A 29 9.52 16.01 -3.49
CA LYS A 29 10.76 15.24 -3.71
C LYS A 29 10.52 13.78 -4.08
N THR A 30 9.42 13.20 -3.61
CA THR A 30 9.03 11.83 -3.96
C THR A 30 8.44 11.76 -5.37
N LEU A 31 7.73 12.80 -5.80
CA LEU A 31 7.04 12.81 -7.10
C LEU A 31 7.92 13.30 -8.25
N TYR A 32 8.60 14.45 -8.08
CA TYR A 32 9.18 15.16 -9.21
C TYR A 32 10.54 14.62 -9.68
N PRO A 33 11.59 14.58 -8.82
CA PRO A 33 12.90 14.10 -9.24
C PRO A 33 12.89 12.70 -9.88
N PRO A 34 12.22 11.67 -9.30
CA PRO A 34 12.24 10.33 -9.89
C PRO A 34 11.52 10.25 -11.24
N PHE A 35 10.43 11.02 -11.42
CA PHE A 35 9.69 11.02 -12.67
C PHE A 35 10.45 11.76 -13.79
N GLU A 36 11.13 12.86 -13.47
CA GLU A 36 12.01 13.54 -14.42
C GLU A 36 13.22 12.68 -14.81
N GLU A 37 13.82 11.95 -13.87
CA GLU A 37 14.85 10.96 -14.17
C GLU A 37 14.32 9.87 -15.11
N ALA A 38 13.11 9.35 -14.86
CA ALA A 38 12.47 8.37 -15.72
C ALA A 38 12.22 8.91 -17.15
N LYS A 39 11.82 10.18 -17.30
CA LYS A 39 11.68 10.84 -18.61
C LYS A 39 13.01 10.95 -19.33
N HIS A 40 14.06 11.36 -18.62
CA HIS A 40 15.40 11.43 -19.17
C HIS A 40 15.90 10.06 -19.63
N ASP A 41 15.75 9.03 -18.79
CA ASP A 41 16.15 7.66 -19.13
C ASP A 41 15.38 7.12 -20.33
N PHE A 42 14.06 7.37 -20.39
CA PHE A 42 13.21 6.98 -21.51
C PHE A 42 13.65 7.66 -22.82
N ALA A 43 13.88 8.98 -22.80
CA ALA A 43 14.31 9.74 -23.98
C ALA A 43 15.68 9.27 -24.51
N ASN A 44 16.56 8.78 -23.64
CA ASN A 44 17.85 8.21 -24.00
C ASN A 44 17.78 6.71 -24.37
N GLY A 45 16.58 6.12 -24.42
CA GLY A 45 16.38 4.71 -24.78
C GLY A 45 16.92 3.71 -23.75
N LYS A 46 17.17 4.15 -22.49
CA LYS A 46 17.61 3.27 -21.42
C LYS A 46 16.46 2.37 -21.00
N LYS A 47 16.68 1.05 -21.07
CA LYS A 47 15.69 0.04 -20.68
C LYS A 47 16.21 -0.76 -19.50
N GLY A 48 15.38 -0.90 -18.47
CA GLY A 48 15.65 -1.80 -17.35
C GLY A 48 15.45 -3.27 -17.76
N LEU A 49 15.90 -4.18 -16.89
CA LEU A 49 15.66 -5.61 -17.05
C LEU A 49 14.17 -5.97 -16.98
N TYR A 50 13.40 -5.18 -16.22
CA TYR A 50 11.97 -5.36 -15.99
C TYR A 50 11.15 -4.23 -16.62
N PRO A 51 9.88 -4.48 -16.95
CA PRO A 51 8.95 -3.42 -17.38
C PRO A 51 8.88 -2.28 -16.37
N SER A 52 8.81 -1.05 -16.86
CA SER A 52 8.69 0.15 -16.03
C SER A 52 7.34 0.82 -16.29
N MET A 53 6.54 0.93 -15.23
CA MET A 53 5.26 1.65 -15.28
C MET A 53 5.46 3.12 -15.67
N ALA A 54 6.52 3.76 -15.17
CA ALA A 54 6.83 5.14 -15.54
C ALA A 54 7.13 5.25 -17.05
N ALA A 55 7.95 4.36 -17.60
CA ALA A 55 8.25 4.35 -19.03
C ALA A 55 7.00 4.14 -19.90
N GLU A 56 6.12 3.21 -19.51
CA GLU A 56 4.86 2.95 -20.23
C GLU A 56 3.91 4.16 -20.17
N LEU A 57 3.81 4.84 -19.03
CA LEU A 57 3.00 6.05 -18.90
C LEU A 57 3.58 7.24 -19.66
N ILE A 58 4.91 7.37 -19.70
CA ILE A 58 5.64 8.39 -20.48
C ILE A 58 5.41 8.19 -21.97
N ASP A 59 5.50 6.95 -22.47
CA ASP A 59 5.25 6.60 -23.88
C ASP A 59 3.82 6.94 -24.33
N ARG A 60 2.87 6.92 -23.39
CA ARG A 60 1.45 7.25 -23.63
C ARG A 60 1.11 8.72 -23.43
N LEU A 61 2.08 9.57 -23.11
CA LEU A 61 1.81 11.00 -22.95
C LEU A 61 1.37 11.61 -24.28
N PRO A 62 0.41 12.57 -24.26
CA PRO A 62 0.04 13.32 -25.44
C PRO A 62 1.23 14.13 -25.97
N GLU A 63 1.20 14.45 -27.26
CA GLU A 63 2.14 15.41 -27.85
C GLU A 63 2.13 16.75 -27.10
N ASP A 64 3.27 17.45 -27.12
CA ASP A 64 3.47 18.76 -26.47
C ASP A 64 2.46 19.83 -26.91
N SER A 65 1.85 19.67 -28.08
CA SER A 65 0.84 20.57 -28.64
C SER A 65 -0.54 20.46 -27.97
N VAL A 66 -0.80 19.39 -27.23
CA VAL A 66 -2.12 19.11 -26.63
C VAL A 66 -2.30 19.91 -25.33
N VAL A 67 -3.40 20.68 -25.26
CA VAL A 67 -3.69 21.62 -24.16
C VAL A 67 -3.68 20.97 -22.78
N ASN A 68 -4.15 19.72 -22.64
CA ASN A 68 -4.23 19.03 -21.35
C ASN A 68 -3.02 18.13 -21.04
N ARG A 69 -1.94 18.17 -21.83
CA ARG A 69 -0.76 17.33 -21.61
C ARG A 69 -0.20 17.45 -20.19
N ALA A 70 -0.07 18.67 -19.67
CA ALA A 70 0.49 18.90 -18.33
C ALA A 70 -0.33 18.22 -17.23
N GLU A 71 -1.66 18.18 -17.38
CA GLU A 71 -2.55 17.48 -16.47
C GLU A 71 -2.35 15.96 -16.57
N VAL A 72 -2.30 15.41 -17.79
CA VAL A 72 -2.06 13.97 -18.02
C VAL A 72 -0.70 13.53 -17.47
N GLU A 73 0.33 14.36 -17.64
CA GLU A 73 1.66 14.11 -17.08
C GLU A 73 1.64 14.13 -15.55
N SER A 74 0.94 15.10 -14.95
CA SER A 74 0.76 15.13 -13.49
C SER A 74 0.04 13.89 -12.98
N ILE A 75 -0.97 13.40 -13.70
CA ILE A 75 -1.65 12.14 -13.37
C ILE A 75 -0.67 10.97 -13.44
N ALA A 76 0.11 10.84 -14.52
CA ALA A 76 1.11 9.79 -14.66
C ALA A 76 2.14 9.80 -13.52
N GLN A 77 2.65 10.99 -13.18
CA GLN A 77 3.57 11.19 -12.06
C GLN A 77 2.94 10.78 -10.72
N ASN A 78 1.71 11.21 -10.45
CA ASN A 78 1.00 10.87 -9.22
C ASN A 78 0.74 9.36 -9.11
N VAL A 79 0.37 8.70 -10.21
CA VAL A 79 0.19 7.23 -10.24
C VAL A 79 1.50 6.52 -9.91
N CYS A 80 2.61 6.93 -10.52
CA CYS A 80 3.94 6.40 -10.19
C CYS A 80 4.32 6.60 -8.74
N GLY A 81 4.13 7.82 -8.22
CA GLY A 81 4.46 8.14 -6.83
C GLY A 81 3.66 7.34 -5.83
N ILE A 82 2.34 7.29 -6.00
CA ILE A 82 1.44 6.54 -5.08
C ILE A 82 1.78 5.05 -5.11
N ALA A 83 2.02 4.46 -6.29
CA ALA A 83 2.37 3.04 -6.38
C ALA A 83 3.70 2.73 -5.66
N CYS A 84 4.71 3.59 -5.84
CA CYS A 84 6.01 3.44 -5.19
C CYS A 84 5.89 3.54 -3.66
N VAL A 85 5.25 4.61 -3.16
CA VAL A 85 5.09 4.83 -1.72
C VAL A 85 4.25 3.72 -1.08
N ALA A 86 3.09 3.40 -1.68
CA ALA A 86 2.21 2.37 -1.16
C ALA A 86 2.92 1.01 -1.09
N GLY A 87 3.63 0.60 -2.13
CA GLY A 87 4.33 -0.68 -2.16
C GLY A 87 5.55 -0.73 -1.25
N ALA A 88 6.30 0.37 -1.13
CA ALA A 88 7.51 0.41 -0.30
C ALA A 88 7.18 0.44 1.19
N GLU A 89 6.33 1.38 1.63
CA GLU A 89 6.06 1.56 3.06
C GLU A 89 5.35 0.35 3.66
N THR A 90 4.37 -0.24 2.97
CA THR A 90 3.64 -1.38 3.53
C THR A 90 4.51 -2.63 3.62
N THR A 91 5.31 -2.91 2.59
CA THR A 91 6.18 -4.08 2.54
C THR A 91 7.28 -4.00 3.61
N VAL A 92 7.92 -2.84 3.77
CA VAL A 92 8.96 -2.65 4.80
C VAL A 92 8.38 -2.84 6.20
N ASN A 93 7.21 -2.26 6.51
CA ASN A 93 6.59 -2.41 7.81
C ASN A 93 6.16 -3.86 8.09
N LEU A 94 5.62 -4.57 7.10
CA LEU A 94 5.26 -5.98 7.27
C LEU A 94 6.49 -6.86 7.46
N ALA A 95 7.59 -6.60 6.75
CA ALA A 95 8.85 -7.33 6.93
C ALA A 95 9.44 -7.10 8.33
N LEU A 96 9.41 -5.87 8.84
CA LEU A 96 9.83 -5.56 10.21
C LEU A 96 8.94 -6.27 11.24
N ALA A 97 7.63 -6.28 11.02
CA ALA A 97 6.69 -7.02 11.86
C ALA A 97 6.96 -8.53 11.86
N LEU A 98 7.30 -9.11 10.70
CA LEU A 98 7.70 -10.51 10.58
C LEU A 98 8.96 -10.79 11.39
N LEU A 99 10.00 -9.97 11.25
CA LEU A 99 11.24 -10.11 12.01
C LEU A 99 10.99 -10.04 13.52
N TYR A 100 10.15 -9.09 13.96
CA TYR A 100 9.74 -8.97 15.35
C TYR A 100 8.97 -10.21 15.83
N ALA A 101 8.02 -10.71 15.03
CA ALA A 101 7.21 -11.86 15.38
C ALA A 101 8.05 -13.13 15.53
N LEU A 102 8.98 -13.37 14.59
CA LEU A 102 9.90 -14.50 14.63
C LEU A 102 10.88 -14.41 15.79
N GLY A 103 11.44 -13.21 16.04
CA GLY A 103 12.34 -12.98 17.18
C GLY A 103 11.67 -13.14 18.54
N SER A 104 10.39 -12.75 18.66
CA SER A 104 9.60 -12.87 19.89
C SER A 104 9.06 -14.29 20.10
N HIS A 105 8.98 -15.10 19.04
CA HIS A 105 8.44 -16.47 19.10
C HIS A 105 9.38 -17.49 18.43
N PRO A 106 10.51 -17.84 19.07
CA PRO A 106 11.51 -18.75 18.49
C PRO A 106 10.95 -20.14 18.10
N GLY A 107 9.87 -20.59 18.75
CA GLY A 107 9.18 -21.82 18.40
C GLY A 107 8.52 -21.76 17.02
N ILE A 108 7.90 -20.63 16.67
CA ILE A 108 7.31 -20.39 15.35
C ILE A 108 8.41 -20.38 14.29
N GLN A 109 9.50 -19.64 14.55
CA GLN A 109 10.65 -19.57 13.65
C GLN A 109 11.24 -20.96 13.37
N ARG A 110 11.47 -21.77 14.39
CA ARG A 110 12.05 -23.11 14.25
C ARG A 110 11.16 -24.05 13.42
N LYS A 111 9.84 -23.99 13.61
CA LYS A 111 8.89 -24.77 12.82
C LYS A 111 8.90 -24.35 11.34
N GLY A 112 8.92 -23.05 11.06
CA GLY A 112 9.03 -22.54 9.69
C GLY A 112 10.33 -22.94 9.01
N GLN A 113 11.47 -22.87 9.73
CA GLN A 113 12.75 -23.37 9.22
C GLN A 113 12.71 -24.87 8.94
N THR A 114 12.12 -25.67 9.84
CA THR A 114 11.99 -27.11 9.65
C THR A 114 11.19 -27.45 8.39
N GLU A 115 10.11 -26.72 8.12
CA GLU A 115 9.33 -26.89 6.90
C GLU A 115 10.16 -26.55 5.65
N ILE A 116 10.83 -25.40 5.63
CA ILE A 116 11.71 -24.98 4.53
C ILE A 116 12.80 -26.05 4.28
N ASP A 117 13.49 -26.49 5.32
CA ASP A 117 14.55 -27.50 5.21
C ASP A 117 14.01 -28.83 4.64
N SER A 118 12.77 -29.19 4.98
CA SER A 118 12.14 -30.43 4.51
C SER A 118 11.68 -30.39 3.04
N VAL A 119 11.26 -29.22 2.55
CA VAL A 119 10.66 -29.04 1.22
C VAL A 119 11.73 -28.59 0.21
N VAL A 120 12.55 -27.63 0.59
CA VAL A 120 13.56 -27.01 -0.27
C VAL A 120 14.89 -27.77 -0.21
N GLY A 121 15.21 -28.34 0.95
CA GLY A 121 16.52 -28.92 1.24
C GLY A 121 17.56 -27.86 1.61
N LEU A 122 18.81 -28.29 1.77
CA LEU A 122 19.93 -27.42 2.20
C LEU A 122 20.83 -26.95 1.05
N ASP A 123 20.58 -27.43 -0.17
CA ASP A 123 21.47 -27.24 -1.32
C ASP A 123 21.13 -25.97 -2.15
N ARG A 124 19.96 -25.36 -1.92
CA ARG A 124 19.49 -24.19 -2.66
C ARG A 124 18.66 -23.26 -1.79
N LEU A 125 18.50 -22.01 -2.25
CA LEU A 125 17.54 -21.08 -1.66
C LEU A 125 16.09 -21.41 -2.11
N PRO A 126 15.09 -21.03 -1.30
CA PRO A 126 13.68 -21.13 -1.68
C PRO A 126 13.37 -20.33 -2.96
N ALA A 127 12.46 -20.85 -3.77
CA ALA A 127 11.95 -20.23 -4.98
C ALA A 127 10.42 -20.05 -4.88
N VAL A 128 9.87 -19.16 -5.72
CA VAL A 128 8.41 -18.89 -5.76
C VAL A 128 7.60 -20.15 -6.03
N THR A 129 8.15 -21.10 -6.78
CA THR A 129 7.51 -22.39 -7.08
C THR A 129 7.30 -23.26 -5.84
N ASP A 130 8.07 -23.06 -4.77
CA ASP A 130 7.98 -23.85 -3.54
C ASP A 130 6.82 -23.40 -2.63
N ILE A 131 6.22 -22.22 -2.88
CA ILE A 131 5.22 -21.60 -1.99
C ILE A 131 4.02 -22.53 -1.72
N GLN A 132 3.58 -23.30 -2.71
CA GLN A 132 2.43 -24.20 -2.56
C GLN A 132 2.72 -25.37 -1.60
N ASP A 133 3.99 -25.72 -1.43
CA ASP A 133 4.45 -26.81 -0.58
C ASP A 133 4.89 -26.32 0.81
N LEU A 134 4.73 -25.03 1.11
CA LEU A 134 5.14 -24.39 2.38
C LEU A 134 3.93 -23.82 3.16
N PRO A 135 2.94 -24.66 3.55
CA PRO A 135 1.70 -24.20 4.18
C PRO A 135 1.93 -23.54 5.55
N TYR A 136 2.88 -24.00 6.36
CA TYR A 136 3.18 -23.38 7.65
C TYR A 136 3.83 -22.01 7.49
N LEU A 137 4.74 -21.85 6.52
CA LEU A 137 5.31 -20.54 6.19
C LEU A 137 4.23 -19.57 5.70
N HIS A 138 3.30 -20.04 4.86
CA HIS A 138 2.15 -19.25 4.44
C HIS A 138 1.29 -18.85 5.64
N ALA A 139 1.03 -19.77 6.57
CA ALA A 139 0.31 -19.48 7.81
C ALA A 139 1.01 -18.44 8.70
N ILE A 140 2.36 -18.44 8.78
CA ILE A 140 3.13 -17.39 9.47
C ILE A 140 2.86 -16.03 8.84
N VAL A 141 2.94 -15.92 7.51
CA VAL A 141 2.73 -14.63 6.81
C VAL A 141 1.32 -14.11 7.05
N LYS A 142 0.30 -14.98 6.95
CA LYS A 142 -1.10 -14.61 7.24
C LYS A 142 -1.26 -14.17 8.69
N GLU A 143 -0.63 -14.84 9.64
CA GLU A 143 -0.70 -14.47 11.06
C GLU A 143 0.02 -13.16 11.37
N VAL A 144 1.15 -12.87 10.73
CA VAL A 144 1.81 -11.57 10.87
C VAL A 144 0.94 -10.46 10.30
N GLY A 145 0.31 -10.65 9.14
CA GLY A 145 -0.62 -9.66 8.58
C GLY A 145 -1.84 -9.39 9.48
N ARG A 146 -2.31 -10.43 10.18
CA ARG A 146 -3.38 -10.32 11.19
C ARG A 146 -2.92 -9.59 12.45
N TRP A 147 -1.78 -9.98 12.99
CA TRP A 147 -1.27 -9.49 14.28
C TRP A 147 -0.72 -8.06 14.15
N PHE A 148 -0.15 -7.74 12.99
CA PHE A 148 0.36 -6.42 12.61
C PHE A 148 -0.25 -5.95 11.29
N THR A 149 -1.52 -5.58 11.33
CA THR A 149 -2.16 -4.93 10.19
C THR A 149 -1.58 -3.53 9.99
N VAL A 150 -0.79 -3.34 8.93
CA VAL A 150 -0.04 -2.09 8.65
C VAL A 150 -0.96 -0.88 8.53
N VAL A 151 -2.17 -1.06 7.99
CA VAL A 151 -3.17 0.00 7.84
C VAL A 151 -4.45 -0.41 8.58
N PRO A 152 -4.48 -0.36 9.92
CA PRO A 152 -5.51 -1.02 10.73
C PRO A 152 -6.93 -0.45 10.56
N LEU A 153 -7.05 0.81 10.13
CA LEU A 153 -8.33 1.47 9.84
C LEU A 153 -8.68 1.48 8.35
N GLY A 154 -7.80 0.96 7.50
CA GLY A 154 -7.83 1.15 6.06
C GLY A 154 -7.70 2.61 5.63
N ILE A 155 -7.96 2.87 4.34
CA ILE A 155 -8.15 4.24 3.84
C ILE A 155 -9.62 4.62 4.04
N PRO A 156 -9.92 5.80 4.62
CA PRO A 156 -11.30 6.21 4.87
C PRO A 156 -12.10 6.25 3.57
N HIS A 157 -13.31 5.72 3.63
CA HIS A 157 -14.30 5.86 2.56
C HIS A 157 -15.25 7.00 2.88
N SER A 158 -15.96 7.50 1.88
CA SER A 158 -16.98 8.53 2.04
C SER A 158 -18.23 8.18 1.25
N ASN A 159 -19.40 8.42 1.84
CA ASN A 159 -20.69 8.17 1.21
C ASN A 159 -20.90 9.12 0.01
N SER A 160 -21.20 8.57 -1.16
CA SER A 160 -21.49 9.37 -2.36
C SER A 160 -22.87 10.03 -2.34
N GLU A 161 -23.78 9.49 -1.53
CA GLU A 161 -25.16 9.92 -1.34
C GLU A 161 -25.61 9.60 0.09
N ASP A 162 -26.78 10.11 0.48
CA ASP A 162 -27.39 9.72 1.76
C ASP A 162 -27.75 8.23 1.70
N ASP A 163 -27.47 7.48 2.77
CA ASP A 163 -27.64 6.04 2.84
C ASP A 163 -28.17 5.62 4.22
N GLU A 164 -28.73 4.41 4.32
CA GLU A 164 -29.18 3.82 5.57
C GLU A 164 -28.62 2.41 5.71
N HIS A 165 -27.95 2.15 6.83
CA HIS A 165 -27.40 0.83 7.15
C HIS A 165 -27.73 0.46 8.59
N ASP A 166 -28.29 -0.73 8.81
CA ASP A 166 -28.74 -1.22 10.11
C ASP A 166 -29.63 -0.24 10.91
N GLY A 167 -30.47 0.52 10.19
CA GLY A 167 -31.36 1.54 10.77
C GLY A 167 -30.68 2.86 11.15
N PHE A 168 -29.39 3.02 10.83
CA PHE A 168 -28.65 4.27 10.98
C PHE A 168 -28.57 5.02 9.66
N SER A 169 -28.96 6.30 9.66
CA SER A 169 -28.86 7.16 8.49
C SER A 169 -27.47 7.83 8.41
N PHE A 170 -26.81 7.68 7.28
CA PHE A 170 -25.52 8.28 6.94
C PHE A 170 -25.73 9.31 5.85
N ARG A 171 -25.15 10.50 6.02
CA ARG A 171 -25.28 11.56 5.02
C ARG A 171 -24.20 11.41 3.96
N LYS A 172 -24.48 11.93 2.76
CA LYS A 172 -23.47 12.18 1.75
C LYS A 172 -22.27 12.91 2.36
N GLY A 173 -21.08 12.41 2.09
CA GLY A 173 -19.83 12.96 2.61
C GLY A 173 -19.41 12.39 3.97
N SER A 174 -20.26 11.65 4.68
CA SER A 174 -19.88 10.97 5.93
C SER A 174 -18.69 10.04 5.68
N SER A 175 -17.63 10.18 6.49
CA SER A 175 -16.46 9.30 6.44
C SER A 175 -16.71 8.02 7.22
N SER A 176 -16.34 6.88 6.65
CA SER A 176 -16.40 5.58 7.29
C SER A 176 -15.02 4.93 7.34
N PHE A 177 -14.69 4.35 8.49
CA PHE A 177 -13.46 3.59 8.71
C PHE A 177 -13.79 2.10 8.86
N ARG A 178 -12.83 1.25 8.51
CA ARG A 178 -12.97 -0.18 8.77
C ARG A 178 -12.46 -0.51 10.15
N ILE A 179 -13.22 -1.29 10.90
CA ILE A 179 -12.78 -1.94 12.13
C ILE A 179 -13.19 -3.41 12.03
N THR A 180 -12.24 -4.33 12.10
CA THR A 180 -12.52 -5.77 12.11
C THR A 180 -11.76 -6.42 13.25
N ASP A 181 -12.48 -7.04 14.20
CA ASP A 181 -11.90 -7.97 15.17
C ASP A 181 -12.79 -9.22 15.23
N VAL A 182 -12.42 -10.22 14.44
CA VAL A 182 -13.19 -11.47 14.26
C VAL A 182 -12.40 -12.69 14.71
N PHE A 183 -11.20 -12.50 15.29
CA PHE A 183 -10.29 -13.59 15.60
C PHE A 183 -10.28 -13.90 17.10
N ASN A 184 -10.48 -15.18 17.44
CA ASN A 184 -10.29 -15.65 18.80
C ASN A 184 -8.83 -15.47 19.23
N LYS A 185 -8.61 -15.05 20.48
CA LYS A 185 -7.29 -14.74 21.05
C LYS A 185 -6.51 -13.73 20.18
N PRO A 186 -7.05 -12.52 19.97
CA PRO A 186 -6.52 -11.58 18.97
C PRO A 186 -5.09 -11.09 19.29
N PHE A 187 -4.69 -11.12 20.55
CA PHE A 187 -3.36 -10.67 21.02
C PHE A 187 -2.28 -11.77 20.99
N GLU A 188 -2.65 -13.03 20.76
CA GLU A 188 -1.70 -14.14 20.64
C GLU A 188 -1.31 -14.33 19.16
N SER A 189 -0.03 -14.55 18.87
CA SER A 189 0.45 -14.93 17.53
C SER A 189 0.40 -16.46 17.39
N ILE A 190 -0.55 -16.96 16.60
CA ILE A 190 -0.84 -18.39 16.44
C ILE A 190 -0.97 -18.73 14.94
N PRO A 191 0.14 -19.03 14.23
CA PRO A 191 0.10 -19.44 12.82
C PRO A 191 -0.81 -20.64 12.58
N GLU A 192 -0.85 -21.59 13.52
CA GLU A 192 -1.67 -22.80 13.44
C GLU A 192 -3.17 -22.51 13.29
N ARG A 193 -3.65 -21.28 13.56
CA ARG A 193 -5.04 -20.93 13.31
C ARG A 193 -5.44 -21.06 11.85
N TYR A 194 -4.50 -20.89 10.93
CA TYR A 194 -4.74 -20.96 9.49
C TYR A 194 -4.52 -22.36 8.95
N LEU A 195 -4.29 -23.36 9.80
CA LEU A 195 -3.95 -24.71 9.37
C LEU A 195 -5.02 -25.72 9.77
N LYS A 196 -5.39 -26.56 8.82
CA LYS A 196 -6.23 -27.74 9.00
C LYS A 196 -5.63 -28.89 8.21
N ASP A 197 -5.39 -30.01 8.88
CA ASP A 197 -4.77 -31.20 8.30
C ASP A 197 -3.42 -30.91 7.59
N GLY A 198 -2.65 -29.95 8.13
CA GLY A 198 -1.34 -29.54 7.59
C GLY A 198 -1.42 -28.63 6.36
N GLN A 199 -2.61 -28.22 5.95
CA GLN A 199 -2.85 -27.32 4.81
C GLN A 199 -3.51 -26.02 5.26
N ILE A 200 -3.47 -24.99 4.43
CA ILE A 200 -4.18 -23.74 4.71
C ILE A 200 -5.69 -24.01 4.77
N ASP A 201 -6.31 -23.63 5.89
CA ASP A 201 -7.75 -23.75 6.10
C ASP A 201 -8.49 -22.57 5.44
N PRO A 202 -9.23 -22.79 4.34
CA PRO A 202 -9.96 -21.72 3.67
C PRO A 202 -11.18 -21.24 4.46
N SER A 203 -11.58 -21.93 5.54
CA SER A 203 -12.71 -21.51 6.38
C SER A 203 -12.34 -20.41 7.39
N VAL A 204 -11.05 -20.17 7.60
CA VAL A 204 -10.56 -19.13 8.50
C VAL A 204 -10.62 -17.80 7.76
N PRO A 205 -11.18 -16.73 8.37
CA PRO A 205 -11.19 -15.41 7.74
C PRO A 205 -9.80 -15.00 7.31
N ASP A 206 -9.65 -14.60 6.05
CA ASP A 206 -8.35 -14.19 5.54
C ASP A 206 -7.97 -12.82 6.11
N ALA A 207 -6.87 -12.75 6.86
CA ALA A 207 -6.33 -11.49 7.35
C ALA A 207 -5.93 -10.55 6.21
N GLU A 208 -5.65 -11.08 5.01
CA GLU A 208 -5.44 -10.28 3.81
C GLU A 208 -6.66 -9.45 3.43
N ALA A 209 -7.88 -9.92 3.72
CA ALA A 209 -9.09 -9.13 3.47
C ALA A 209 -9.15 -7.88 4.36
N ALA A 210 -8.56 -7.93 5.56
CA ALA A 210 -8.38 -6.75 6.41
C ALA A 210 -7.22 -5.87 5.90
N ALA A 211 -6.10 -6.46 5.49
CA ALA A 211 -4.91 -5.74 5.04
C ALA A 211 -5.07 -5.04 3.68
N PHE A 212 -5.71 -5.70 2.71
CA PHE A 212 -5.85 -5.23 1.33
C PHE A 212 -7.27 -4.70 0.99
N GLY A 213 -8.20 -4.78 1.94
CA GLY A 213 -9.56 -4.27 1.80
C GLY A 213 -10.48 -5.20 1.01
N HIS A 214 -11.59 -4.65 0.48
CA HIS A 214 -12.56 -5.38 -0.35
C HIS A 214 -13.38 -4.42 -1.23
N GLY A 215 -14.07 -4.96 -2.24
CA GLY A 215 -14.98 -4.19 -3.08
C GLY A 215 -14.26 -3.26 -4.06
N ARG A 216 -14.87 -2.10 -4.38
CA ARG A 216 -14.39 -1.19 -5.44
C ARG A 216 -12.97 -0.65 -5.21
N ARG A 217 -12.50 -0.60 -3.96
CA ARG A 217 -11.20 -0.04 -3.57
C ARG A 217 -10.25 -1.10 -3.01
N TYR A 218 -10.48 -2.37 -3.38
CA TYR A 218 -9.55 -3.46 -3.10
C TYR A 218 -8.15 -3.16 -3.66
N ALA A 219 -7.11 -3.35 -2.86
CA ALA A 219 -5.73 -3.18 -3.29
C ALA A 219 -5.34 -4.31 -4.24
N ARG A 220 -5.27 -4.00 -5.55
CA ARG A 220 -4.98 -4.96 -6.62
C ARG A 220 -3.49 -5.39 -6.69
N PHE A 221 -2.65 -4.94 -5.76
CA PHE A 221 -1.22 -5.27 -5.68
C PHE A 221 -0.92 -6.50 -4.81
N ASN A 222 -1.91 -7.33 -4.46
CA ASN A 222 -1.69 -8.49 -3.58
C ASN A 222 -1.00 -9.70 -4.26
N SER A 223 -0.71 -9.60 -5.56
CA SER A 223 -0.14 -10.68 -6.37
C SER A 223 1.30 -10.40 -6.85
N PHE A 224 1.99 -9.45 -6.22
CA PHE A 224 3.41 -9.15 -6.48
C PHE A 224 4.34 -10.04 -5.65
#